data_AF-A0A0N1D5U6-F1
#
_entry.id   AF-A0A0N1D5U6-F1
#
_cell.length_a   1.000
_cell.length_b   1.000
_cell.length_c   1.000
_cell.angle_alpha   90.00
_cell.angle_beta   90.00
_cell.angle_gamma   90.00
#
_symmetry.space_group_name_H-M   'P 1'
#
loop_
_entity.id
_entity.type
_entity.pdbx_description
1 polymer ?
#
loop_
_entity_poly.entity_id
_entity_poly.type
_entity_poly.pdbx_seq_one_letter_code
_entity_poly.pdbx_strand_id
1 'polypeptide(L)'
;MSRLRTLAVGDVRRDAGLSLAELLVAMMVFGIIVAVVTTTFISLTKATAQARGVDANTRVASNVMNEVSRVVRAARTIPTPGGTEATSFSLATTESLTLTTAVNGADSLTTVPRKVTFGVAADRSLVEMTVVGTPLKTDFWQFVSTPTKRTLGGSVVAPASSDAPLFTYYDFTGAVLTPDSGGALSATQLPAIAAVQVSVTIDRTATASSQAVTLQTTVSLSNLVGGATT
;
A
#
# COMPACT_ATOMS: atom_id res chain seq x y z
N MET A 1 -33.83 14.07 -93.54
CA MET A 1 -32.38 13.88 -93.37
C MET A 1 -31.95 14.48 -92.04
N SER A 2 -31.11 13.72 -91.33
CA SER A 2 -30.17 14.16 -90.28
C SER A 2 -30.73 14.76 -88.99
N ARG A 3 -30.90 13.87 -88.00
CA ARG A 3 -30.96 14.16 -86.57
C ARG A 3 -29.58 14.63 -86.10
N LEU A 4 -29.46 15.78 -85.44
CA LEU A 4 -28.30 16.08 -84.62
C LEU A 4 -28.69 17.02 -83.46
N ARG A 5 -28.29 16.57 -82.26
CA ARG A 5 -27.80 17.35 -81.11
C ARG A 5 -28.79 18.12 -80.24
N THR A 6 -29.22 17.43 -79.20
CA THR A 6 -29.49 17.97 -77.85
C THR A 6 -29.73 16.72 -76.98
N LEU A 7 -29.04 16.41 -75.87
CA LEU A 7 -28.34 17.19 -74.88
C LEU A 7 -27.26 16.29 -74.26
N ALA A 8 -25.99 16.59 -74.52
CA ALA A 8 -24.97 16.34 -73.51
C ALA A 8 -24.87 17.66 -72.74
N VAL A 9 -25.73 17.82 -71.72
CA VAL A 9 -25.48 18.83 -70.68
C VAL A 9 -24.18 18.39 -70.03
N GLY A 10 -23.12 19.08 -70.43
CA GLY A 10 -21.83 18.96 -69.78
C GLY A 10 -22.03 19.26 -68.31
N ASP A 11 -21.88 18.23 -67.50
CA ASP A 11 -21.37 18.33 -66.15
C ASP A 11 -19.93 18.88 -66.25
N VAL A 12 -19.82 20.15 -66.65
CA VAL A 12 -18.59 20.92 -66.57
C VAL A 12 -18.46 21.26 -65.10
N ARG A 13 -17.90 20.30 -64.38
CA ARG A 13 -17.33 20.47 -63.06
C ARG A 13 -16.67 21.84 -63.01
N ARG A 14 -17.13 22.67 -62.09
CA ARG A 14 -16.45 23.90 -61.72
C ARG A 14 -15.12 23.48 -61.07
N ASP A 15 -14.10 23.24 -61.88
CA ASP A 15 -12.69 23.25 -61.47
C ASP A 15 -12.30 24.71 -61.20
N ALA A 16 -12.93 25.31 -60.19
CA ALA A 16 -12.40 26.52 -59.59
C ALA A 16 -11.21 26.07 -58.73
N GLY A 17 -9.99 26.31 -59.21
CA GLY A 17 -8.77 26.05 -58.45
C GLY A 17 -8.82 26.72 -57.07
N LEU A 18 -8.26 26.05 -56.06
CA LEU A 18 -8.20 26.56 -54.69
C LEU A 18 -7.56 27.96 -54.65
N SER A 19 -8.23 28.93 -54.04
CA SER A 19 -7.64 30.25 -53.82
C SER A 19 -6.55 30.16 -52.75
N LEU A 20 -5.53 31.03 -52.86
CA LEU A 20 -4.44 31.10 -51.88
C LEU A 20 -4.97 31.33 -50.45
N ALA A 21 -6.03 32.14 -50.32
CA ALA A 21 -6.70 32.40 -49.05
C ALA A 21 -7.39 31.14 -48.47
N GLU A 22 -8.04 30.32 -49.30
CA GLU A 22 -8.67 29.07 -48.85
C GLU A 22 -7.64 28.05 -48.39
N LEU A 23 -6.50 27.94 -49.08
CA LEU A 23 -5.40 27.07 -48.64
C LEU A 23 -4.87 27.49 -47.27
N LEU A 24 -4.70 28.80 -47.04
CA LEU A 24 -4.22 29.34 -45.77
C LEU A 24 -5.20 29.04 -44.63
N VAL A 25 -6.51 29.29 -44.84
CA VAL A 25 -7.54 28.99 -43.84
C VAL A 25 -7.61 27.49 -43.57
N ALA A 26 -7.52 26.65 -44.60
CA ALA A 26 -7.50 25.20 -44.44
C ALA A 26 -6.30 24.73 -43.61
N MET A 27 -5.10 25.27 -43.85
CA MET A 27 -3.91 24.95 -43.05
C MET A 27 -4.04 25.44 -41.60
N MET A 28 -4.63 26.61 -41.36
CA MET A 28 -4.85 27.12 -40.02
C MET A 28 -5.85 26.26 -39.24
N VAL A 29 -6.99 25.91 -39.86
CA VAL A 29 -8.01 25.03 -39.27
C VAL A 29 -7.43 23.63 -39.02
N PHE A 30 -6.67 23.09 -39.98
CA PHE A 30 -5.99 21.81 -39.80
C PHE A 30 -5.00 21.84 -38.64
N GLY A 31 -4.20 22.90 -38.52
CA GLY A 31 -3.28 23.09 -37.41
C GLY A 31 -3.99 23.12 -36.04
N ILE A 32 -5.13 23.80 -35.95
CA ILE A 32 -5.96 23.82 -34.74
C ILE A 32 -6.49 22.41 -34.43
N ILE A 33 -7.00 21.70 -35.43
CA ILE A 33 -7.51 20.32 -35.25
C ILE A 33 -6.40 19.39 -34.74
N VAL A 34 -5.22 19.42 -35.37
CA VAL A 34 -4.07 18.62 -34.94
C VAL A 34 -3.68 18.97 -33.50
N ALA A 35 -3.61 20.25 -33.15
CA ALA A 35 -3.29 20.68 -31.79
C ALA A 35 -4.30 20.15 -30.76
N VAL A 36 -5.61 20.22 -31.04
CA VAL A 36 -6.66 19.69 -30.17
C VAL A 36 -6.56 18.16 -30.05
N VAL A 37 -6.33 17.45 -31.15
CA VAL A 37 -6.19 15.98 -31.14
C VAL A 37 -4.94 15.56 -30.35
N THR A 38 -3.79 16.21 -30.57
CA THR A 38 -2.55 15.91 -29.85
C THR A 38 -2.67 16.19 -28.36
N THR A 39 -3.24 17.32 -27.97
CA THR A 39 -3.45 17.66 -26.55
C THR A 39 -4.42 16.70 -25.86
N THR A 40 -5.50 16.31 -26.55
CA THR A 40 -6.45 15.30 -26.06
C THR A 40 -5.77 13.95 -25.89
N PHE A 41 -4.99 13.51 -26.87
CA PHE A 41 -4.26 12.25 -26.83
C PHE A 41 -3.23 12.20 -25.68
N ILE A 42 -2.46 13.28 -25.48
CA ILE A 42 -1.53 13.40 -24.36
C ILE A 42 -2.28 13.34 -23.02
N SER A 43 -3.40 14.03 -22.92
CA SER A 43 -4.21 14.07 -21.69
C SER A 43 -4.77 12.67 -21.37
N LEU A 44 -5.30 11.97 -22.36
CA LEU A 44 -5.79 10.60 -22.21
C LEU A 44 -4.68 9.62 -21.81
N THR A 45 -3.49 9.77 -22.40
CA THR A 45 -2.32 8.94 -22.07
C THR A 45 -1.88 9.16 -20.63
N LYS A 46 -1.79 10.42 -20.19
CA LYS A 46 -1.46 10.77 -18.80
C LYS A 46 -2.50 10.25 -17.80
N ALA A 47 -3.79 10.43 -18.11
CA ALA A 47 -4.88 9.93 -17.27
C ALA A 47 -4.84 8.40 -17.14
N THR A 48 -4.58 7.69 -18.24
CA THR A 48 -4.45 6.22 -18.25
C THR A 48 -3.25 5.76 -17.42
N ALA A 49 -2.10 6.45 -17.56
CA ALA A 49 -0.91 6.14 -16.76
C ALA A 49 -1.15 6.38 -15.26
N GLN A 50 -1.87 7.46 -14.91
CA GLN A 50 -2.25 7.75 -13.53
C GLN A 50 -3.19 6.69 -12.96
N ALA A 51 -4.25 6.31 -13.68
CA ALA A 51 -5.17 5.26 -13.26
C ALA A 51 -4.43 3.94 -13.00
N ARG A 52 -3.51 3.54 -13.90
CA ARG A 52 -2.68 2.34 -13.71
C ARG A 52 -1.78 2.43 -12.47
N GLY A 53 -1.22 3.61 -12.18
CA GLY A 53 -0.42 3.85 -10.98
C GLY A 53 -1.24 3.68 -9.70
N VAL A 54 -2.42 4.29 -9.65
CA VAL A 54 -3.36 4.17 -8.52
C VAL A 54 -3.79 2.72 -8.32
N ASP A 55 -4.14 1.99 -9.39
CA ASP A 55 -4.52 0.59 -9.32
C ASP A 55 -3.40 -0.30 -8.78
N ALA A 56 -2.16 -0.07 -9.24
CA ALA A 56 -0.98 -0.80 -8.77
C ALA A 56 -0.72 -0.52 -7.27
N ASN A 57 -0.73 0.75 -6.87
CA ASN A 57 -0.52 1.14 -5.48
C ASN A 57 -1.63 0.60 -4.56
N THR A 58 -2.89 0.59 -5.03
CA THR A 58 -4.02 0.01 -4.28
C THR A 58 -3.84 -1.48 -4.04
N ARG A 59 -3.38 -2.24 -5.05
CA ARG A 59 -3.11 -3.68 -4.90
C ARG A 59 -1.99 -3.95 -3.88
N VAL A 60 -0.90 -3.18 -3.96
CA VAL A 60 0.21 -3.27 -3.00
C VAL A 60 -0.27 -2.94 -1.59
N ALA A 61 -0.96 -1.81 -1.42
CA ALA A 61 -1.50 -1.39 -0.13
C ALA A 61 -2.46 -2.45 0.44
N SER A 62 -3.35 -3.03 -0.37
CA SER A 62 -4.27 -4.08 0.07
C SER A 62 -3.55 -5.35 0.52
N ASN A 63 -2.50 -5.77 -0.21
CA ASN A 63 -1.70 -6.93 0.16
C ASN A 63 -0.97 -6.69 1.50
N VAL A 64 -0.38 -5.52 1.68
CA VAL A 64 0.23 -5.08 2.94
C VAL A 64 -0.79 -5.14 4.08
N MET A 65 -1.95 -4.51 3.90
CA MET A 65 -2.98 -4.42 4.93
C MET A 65 -3.52 -5.79 5.32
N ASN A 66 -3.74 -6.69 4.34
CA ASN A 66 -4.19 -8.05 4.60
C ASN A 66 -3.14 -8.86 5.37
N GLU A 67 -1.87 -8.76 4.99
CA GLU A 67 -0.78 -9.47 5.66
C GLU A 67 -0.58 -8.99 7.10
N VAL A 68 -0.41 -7.68 7.28
CA VAL A 68 -0.20 -7.09 8.60
C VAL A 68 -1.40 -7.36 9.49
N SER A 69 -2.63 -7.18 8.98
CA SER A 69 -3.84 -7.45 9.78
C SER A 69 -3.97 -8.91 10.19
N ARG A 70 -3.61 -9.85 9.29
CA ARG A 70 -3.64 -11.28 9.58
C ARG A 70 -2.64 -11.63 10.70
N VAL A 71 -1.42 -11.13 10.60
CA VAL A 71 -0.35 -11.42 11.58
C VAL A 71 -0.63 -10.76 12.92
N VAL A 72 -1.02 -9.48 12.93
CA VAL A 72 -1.37 -8.73 14.15
C VAL A 72 -2.55 -9.38 14.86
N ARG A 73 -3.64 -9.71 14.15
CA ARG A 73 -4.82 -10.36 14.77
C ARG A 73 -4.49 -11.69 15.46
N ALA A 74 -3.43 -12.36 15.02
CA ALA A 74 -2.98 -13.63 15.57
C ALA A 74 -1.79 -13.48 16.53
N ALA A 75 -1.48 -12.25 16.97
CA ALA A 75 -0.52 -12.00 18.03
C ALA A 75 -0.93 -12.79 19.29
N ARG A 76 0.04 -13.32 20.02
CA ARG A 76 -0.21 -14.12 21.24
C ARG A 76 0.92 -13.96 22.22
N THR A 77 0.62 -14.16 23.49
CA THR A 77 1.68 -14.39 24.49
C THR A 77 2.26 -15.79 24.31
N ILE A 78 3.47 -15.98 24.84
CA ILE A 78 4.09 -17.29 24.93
C ILE A 78 4.60 -17.51 26.35
N PRO A 79 4.50 -18.73 26.89
CA PRO A 79 5.05 -19.03 28.19
C PRO A 79 6.57 -18.96 28.16
N THR A 80 7.16 -18.45 29.24
CA THR A 80 8.61 -18.42 29.45
C THR A 80 9.01 -19.30 30.63
N PRO A 81 10.26 -19.82 30.64
CA PRO A 81 10.77 -20.53 31.81
C PRO A 81 10.63 -19.67 33.07
N GLY A 82 9.96 -20.21 34.09
CA GLY A 82 9.60 -19.46 35.31
C GLY A 82 8.10 -19.14 35.44
N GLY A 83 7.27 -19.55 34.47
CA GLY A 83 5.80 -19.52 34.59
C GLY A 83 5.16 -18.16 34.30
N THR A 84 5.93 -17.20 33.77
CA THR A 84 5.40 -15.91 33.30
C THR A 84 5.18 -15.95 31.79
N GLU A 85 4.14 -15.27 31.31
CA GLU A 85 3.88 -15.08 29.89
C GLU A 85 4.71 -13.91 29.35
N ALA A 86 5.45 -14.12 28.27
CA ALA A 86 6.08 -13.03 27.53
C ALA A 86 5.01 -12.20 26.82
N THR A 87 5.22 -10.88 26.80
CA THR A 87 4.38 -9.94 26.07
C THR A 87 4.30 -10.31 24.59
N SER A 88 3.10 -10.17 24.00
CA SER A 88 2.91 -10.48 22.57
C SER A 88 3.70 -9.54 21.67
N PHE A 89 3.97 -8.32 22.14
CA PHE A 89 4.79 -7.33 21.48
C PHE A 89 6.14 -7.23 22.17
N SER A 90 7.21 -7.22 21.38
CA SER A 90 8.59 -6.99 21.86
C SER A 90 9.20 -5.69 21.35
N LEU A 91 8.60 -5.10 20.30
CA LEU A 91 8.92 -3.76 19.80
C LEU A 91 7.65 -3.16 19.21
N ALA A 92 7.36 -1.90 19.53
CA ALA A 92 6.23 -1.17 18.99
C ALA A 92 6.65 0.29 18.78
N THR A 93 6.94 0.66 17.53
CA THR A 93 7.35 2.01 17.12
C THR A 93 6.41 2.50 16.03
N THR A 94 6.52 3.76 15.63
CA THR A 94 5.67 4.33 14.57
C THR A 94 5.88 3.70 13.19
N GLU A 95 7.04 3.12 12.90
CA GLU A 95 7.37 2.52 11.58
C GLU A 95 7.85 1.07 11.64
N SER A 96 8.00 0.50 12.83
CA SER A 96 8.38 -0.90 13.03
C SER A 96 7.68 -1.52 14.23
N LEU A 97 7.29 -2.78 14.06
CA LEU A 97 6.53 -3.56 15.01
C LEU A 97 7.12 -4.96 15.04
N THR A 98 7.40 -5.51 16.21
CA THR A 98 7.75 -6.93 16.39
C THR A 98 6.82 -7.61 17.37
N LEU A 99 6.21 -8.70 16.94
CA LEU A 99 5.25 -9.47 17.72
C LEU A 99 5.46 -10.98 17.57
N THR A 100 4.98 -11.72 18.55
CA THR A 100 4.90 -13.18 18.49
C THR A 100 3.51 -13.61 18.07
N THR A 101 3.43 -14.50 17.07
CA THR A 101 2.18 -14.93 16.43
C THR A 101 2.12 -16.45 16.30
N ALA A 102 0.91 -16.99 16.19
CA ALA A 102 0.62 -18.39 15.86
C ALA A 102 0.20 -18.60 14.39
N VAL A 103 0.38 -17.62 13.49
CA VAL A 103 0.03 -17.83 12.08
C VAL A 103 0.97 -18.84 11.43
N ASN A 104 0.40 -19.93 10.93
CA ASN A 104 1.10 -20.84 10.04
C ASN A 104 1.12 -20.25 8.62
N GLY A 105 2.27 -19.72 8.21
CA GLY A 105 2.48 -19.20 6.84
C GLY A 105 2.95 -20.25 5.82
N ALA A 106 3.16 -21.50 6.25
CA ALA A 106 3.57 -22.62 5.41
C ALA A 106 2.79 -23.86 5.84
N ASP A 107 2.45 -24.73 4.88
CA ASP A 107 1.65 -25.97 4.97
C ASP A 107 2.04 -26.93 6.11
N SER A 108 1.85 -26.50 7.36
CA SER A 108 2.09 -27.27 8.56
C SER A 108 0.83 -27.30 9.40
N LEU A 109 0.42 -28.52 9.76
CA LEU A 109 -0.70 -28.78 10.67
C LEU A 109 -0.33 -28.51 12.13
N THR A 110 0.94 -28.24 12.43
CA THR A 110 1.41 -27.90 13.78
C THR A 110 1.59 -26.39 13.92
N THR A 111 0.92 -25.80 14.91
CA THR A 111 0.99 -24.36 15.22
C THR A 111 2.28 -24.03 15.96
N VAL A 112 3.35 -23.76 15.21
CA VAL A 112 4.64 -23.32 15.76
C VAL A 112 4.63 -21.79 15.87
N PRO A 113 4.93 -21.20 17.05
CA PRO A 113 5.00 -19.75 17.16
C PRO A 113 6.08 -19.17 16.25
N ARG A 114 5.83 -17.96 15.78
CA ARG A 114 6.76 -17.18 14.98
C ARG A 114 6.93 -15.82 15.60
N LYS A 115 8.14 -15.28 15.53
CA LYS A 115 8.41 -13.88 15.82
C LYS A 115 8.47 -13.15 14.49
N VAL A 116 7.56 -12.21 14.30
CA VAL A 116 7.40 -11.45 13.06
C VAL A 116 7.71 -9.99 13.34
N THR A 117 8.59 -9.42 12.52
CA THR A 117 8.94 -8.01 12.52
C THR A 117 8.46 -7.39 11.22
N PHE A 118 7.58 -6.39 11.31
CA PHE A 118 7.32 -5.46 10.22
C PHE A 118 8.17 -4.22 10.41
N GLY A 119 8.69 -3.67 9.32
CA GLY A 119 9.47 -2.44 9.37
C GLY A 119 9.63 -1.82 7.99
N VAL A 120 9.85 -0.51 7.97
CA VAL A 120 10.23 0.21 6.76
C VAL A 120 11.75 0.12 6.57
N ALA A 121 12.19 -0.43 5.43
CA ALA A 121 13.60 -0.53 5.09
C ALA A 121 14.19 0.83 4.63
N ALA A 122 15.50 0.89 4.42
CA ALA A 122 16.18 2.13 4.00
C ALA A 122 15.69 2.68 2.64
N ASP A 123 15.24 1.80 1.75
CA ASP A 123 14.61 2.15 0.47
C ASP A 123 13.11 2.49 0.59
N ARG A 124 12.61 2.61 1.83
CA ARG A 124 11.20 2.81 2.19
C ARG A 124 10.28 1.66 1.79
N SER A 125 10.82 0.49 1.44
CA SER A 125 9.98 -0.69 1.23
C SER A 125 9.49 -1.26 2.57
N LEU A 126 8.23 -1.70 2.62
CA LEU A 126 7.74 -2.41 3.79
C LEU A 126 8.25 -3.86 3.74
N VAL A 127 8.97 -4.26 4.79
CA VAL A 127 9.54 -5.59 4.90
C VAL A 127 8.95 -6.33 6.10
N GLU A 128 8.76 -7.62 5.90
CA GLU A 128 8.46 -8.59 6.94
C GLU A 128 9.70 -9.47 7.14
N MET A 129 10.09 -9.63 8.40
CA MET A 129 11.10 -10.60 8.81
C MET A 129 10.48 -11.59 9.77
N THR A 130 10.63 -12.88 9.48
CA THR A 130 9.99 -13.95 10.23
C THR A 130 11.02 -14.92 10.76
N VAL A 131 11.01 -15.13 12.07
CA VAL A 131 11.84 -16.13 12.77
C VAL A 131 10.92 -17.23 13.28
N VAL A 132 11.16 -18.47 12.84
CA VAL A 132 10.41 -19.64 13.32
C VAL A 132 10.91 -20.03 14.71
N GLY A 133 9.98 -20.22 15.64
CA GLY A 133 10.31 -20.66 16.98
C GLY A 133 10.92 -22.06 16.98
N THR A 134 11.98 -22.25 17.76
CA THR A 134 12.52 -23.57 18.08
C THR A 134 12.13 -23.92 19.52
N PRO A 135 11.76 -25.19 19.79
CA PRO A 135 11.40 -25.60 21.14
C PRO A 135 12.65 -25.55 22.03
N LEU A 136 12.53 -24.87 23.17
CA LEU A 136 13.53 -24.87 24.23
C LEU A 136 13.28 -26.02 25.22
N LYS A 137 12.02 -26.29 25.55
CA LYS A 137 11.48 -27.47 26.28
C LYS A 137 10.08 -27.78 25.74
N THR A 138 9.36 -28.72 26.35
CA THR A 138 8.02 -29.18 25.92
C THR A 138 7.05 -28.03 25.58
N ASP A 139 7.08 -26.92 26.32
CA ASP A 139 6.13 -25.81 26.13
C ASP A 139 6.78 -24.43 25.89
N PHE A 140 8.12 -24.34 25.92
CA PHE A 140 8.84 -23.06 25.79
C PHE A 140 9.48 -22.91 24.43
N TRP A 141 9.49 -21.68 23.90
CA TRP A 141 9.97 -21.38 22.56
C TRP A 141 11.06 -20.30 22.59
N GLN A 142 12.04 -20.44 21.71
CA GLN A 142 13.07 -19.44 21.46
C GLN A 142 13.15 -19.08 19.97
N PHE A 143 13.59 -17.86 19.66
CA PHE A 143 13.65 -17.33 18.29
C PHE A 143 15.08 -16.93 17.94
N VAL A 144 15.93 -17.94 17.71
CA VAL A 144 17.38 -17.77 17.51
C VAL A 144 17.83 -18.02 16.06
N SER A 145 16.91 -18.49 15.20
CA SER A 145 17.22 -18.78 13.80
C SER A 145 17.35 -17.50 12.97
N THR A 146 18.04 -17.59 11.84
CA THR A 146 18.14 -16.50 10.88
C THR A 146 16.75 -16.11 10.37
N PRO A 147 16.36 -14.82 10.43
CA PRO A 147 15.07 -14.38 9.93
C PRO A 147 14.95 -14.58 8.41
N THR A 148 13.81 -15.11 7.96
CA THR A 148 13.44 -15.05 6.55
C THR A 148 12.87 -13.67 6.26
N LYS A 149 13.39 -12.98 5.25
CA LYS A 149 12.94 -11.65 4.84
C LYS A 149 12.04 -11.72 3.61
N ARG A 150 10.91 -11.02 3.64
CA ARG A 150 9.99 -10.83 2.53
C ARG A 150 9.64 -9.36 2.38
N THR A 151 9.73 -8.82 1.17
CA THR A 151 9.23 -7.46 0.87
C THR A 151 7.75 -7.54 0.54
N LEU A 152 6.91 -6.83 1.27
CA LEU A 152 5.46 -6.79 1.05
C LEU A 152 5.05 -5.84 -0.08
N GLY A 153 5.97 -4.96 -0.48
CA GLY A 153 5.90 -4.14 -1.69
C GLY A 153 5.77 -2.64 -1.40
N GLY A 154 5.95 -1.85 -2.49
CA GLY A 154 5.73 -0.40 -2.53
C GLY A 154 6.78 0.42 -1.76
N SER A 155 6.82 1.72 -2.03
CA SER A 155 7.51 2.68 -1.16
C SER A 155 6.48 3.28 -0.21
N VAL A 156 6.68 3.08 1.09
CA VAL A 156 5.87 3.70 2.13
C VAL A 156 6.26 5.17 2.21
N VAL A 157 5.29 6.05 1.96
CA VAL A 157 5.50 7.49 2.07
C VAL A 157 5.70 7.85 3.54
N ALA A 158 6.65 8.73 3.83
CA ALA A 158 6.83 9.23 5.20
C ALA A 158 5.62 10.09 5.58
N PRO A 159 4.95 9.81 6.71
CA PRO A 159 3.82 10.62 7.15
C PRO A 159 4.28 12.07 7.41
N ALA A 160 3.47 13.06 7.04
CA ALA A 160 3.69 14.40 7.53
C ALA A 160 3.50 14.44 9.05
N SER A 161 4.00 15.48 9.74
CA SER A 161 3.88 15.58 11.19
C SER A 161 2.43 15.60 11.73
N SER A 162 1.46 15.90 10.85
CA SER A 162 0.02 15.87 11.15
C SER A 162 -0.67 14.56 10.80
N ASP A 163 0.00 13.66 10.08
CA ASP A 163 -0.60 12.43 9.57
C ASP A 163 -0.43 11.29 10.57
N ALA A 164 -1.33 10.30 10.50
CA ALA A 164 -1.20 9.11 11.31
C ALA A 164 0.08 8.33 10.93
N PRO A 165 0.90 7.91 11.90
CA PRO A 165 2.07 7.07 11.61
C PRO A 165 1.65 5.70 11.09
N LEU A 166 2.61 4.96 10.51
CA LEU A 166 2.36 3.62 9.97
C LEU A 166 1.72 2.70 11.01
N PHE A 167 2.17 2.75 12.26
CA PHE A 167 1.57 2.06 13.38
C PHE A 167 1.16 3.04 14.48
N THR A 168 -0.11 2.98 14.85
CA THR A 168 -0.67 3.64 16.04
C THR A 168 -1.24 2.57 16.97
N TYR A 169 -0.98 2.69 18.27
CA TYR A 169 -1.34 1.68 19.25
C TYR A 169 -2.42 2.21 20.18
N TYR A 170 -3.36 1.36 20.56
CA TYR A 170 -4.45 1.70 21.48
C TYR A 170 -4.47 0.72 22.65
N ASP A 171 -4.82 1.23 23.83
CA ASP A 171 -5.04 0.42 25.01
C ASP A 171 -6.46 -0.16 25.09
N PHE A 172 -6.73 -0.94 26.15
CA PHE A 172 -8.04 -1.58 26.36
C PHE A 172 -9.18 -0.60 26.67
N THR A 173 -8.87 0.66 26.97
CA THR A 173 -9.85 1.74 27.12
C THR A 173 -10.12 2.48 25.80
N GLY A 174 -9.33 2.18 24.76
CA GLY A 174 -9.37 2.87 23.47
C GLY A 174 -8.52 4.14 23.42
N ALA A 175 -7.69 4.40 24.44
CA ALA A 175 -6.78 5.54 24.45
C ALA A 175 -5.52 5.23 23.62
N VAL A 176 -5.00 6.24 22.91
CA VAL A 176 -3.77 6.10 22.12
C VAL A 176 -2.57 5.96 23.07
N LEU A 177 -1.79 4.91 22.90
CA LEU A 177 -0.51 4.75 23.56
C LEU A 177 0.54 5.59 22.84
N THR A 178 1.08 6.59 23.54
CA THR A 178 2.10 7.49 22.98
C THR A 178 3.50 6.89 23.12
N PRO A 179 4.26 6.78 22.01
CA PRO A 179 5.68 6.46 22.07
C PRO A 179 6.47 7.49 22.88
N ASP A 180 7.60 7.05 23.44
CA ASP A 180 8.55 7.91 24.13
C ASP A 180 9.36 8.78 23.14
N SER A 181 10.34 9.54 23.65
CA SER A 181 11.22 10.37 22.82
C SER A 181 12.08 9.58 21.83
N GLY A 182 12.22 8.26 22.03
CA GLY A 182 12.88 7.34 21.10
C GLY A 182 11.95 6.80 20.01
N GLY A 183 10.66 7.19 20.02
CA GLY A 183 9.68 6.75 19.04
C GLY A 183 9.16 5.33 19.26
N ALA A 184 9.41 4.75 20.44
CA ALA A 184 8.96 3.41 20.83
C ALA A 184 8.02 3.44 22.03
N LEU A 185 7.11 2.48 22.14
CA LEU A 185 6.38 2.23 23.37
C LEU A 185 7.32 1.62 24.42
N SER A 186 7.16 2.05 25.67
CA SER A 186 7.90 1.52 26.80
C SER A 186 7.50 0.08 27.13
N ALA A 187 8.38 -0.65 27.82
CA ALA A 187 8.14 -2.04 28.22
C ALA A 187 6.85 -2.23 29.07
N THR A 188 6.41 -1.20 29.79
CA THR A 188 5.17 -1.21 30.58
C THR A 188 3.92 -0.96 29.74
N GLN A 189 4.05 -0.30 28.59
CA GLN A 189 2.94 -0.06 27.65
C GLN A 189 2.72 -1.24 26.70
N LEU A 190 3.75 -2.03 26.38
CA LEU A 190 3.64 -3.17 25.46
C LEU A 190 2.56 -4.21 25.84
N PRO A 191 2.37 -4.59 27.12
CA PRO A 191 1.28 -5.48 27.53
C PRO A 191 -0.11 -4.83 27.42
N ALA A 192 -0.18 -3.49 27.41
CA ALA A 192 -1.44 -2.75 27.37
C ALA A 192 -2.02 -2.60 25.95
N ILE A 193 -1.30 -3.01 24.91
CA ILE A 193 -1.75 -2.90 23.52
C ILE A 193 -2.97 -3.81 23.28
N ALA A 194 -4.12 -3.19 23.03
CA ALA A 194 -5.40 -3.84 22.74
C ALA A 194 -5.78 -3.76 21.26
N ALA A 195 -5.29 -2.75 20.55
CA ALA A 195 -5.48 -2.64 19.11
C ALA A 195 -4.29 -1.94 18.45
N VAL A 196 -4.06 -2.28 17.19
CA VAL A 196 -3.07 -1.62 16.33
C VAL A 196 -3.82 -1.05 15.13
N GLN A 197 -3.74 0.25 14.95
CA GLN A 197 -4.10 0.88 13.69
C GLN A 197 -2.89 0.92 12.78
N VAL A 198 -3.10 0.44 11.57
CA VAL A 198 -2.12 0.45 10.50
C VAL A 198 -2.60 1.48 9.48
N SER A 199 -1.78 2.49 9.22
CA SER A 199 -2.03 3.54 8.22
C SER A 199 -0.92 3.52 7.19
N VAL A 200 -1.16 2.92 6.02
CA VAL A 200 -0.13 2.79 4.99
C VAL A 200 -0.45 3.68 3.80
N THR A 201 0.49 4.56 3.48
CA THR A 201 0.47 5.37 2.25
C THR A 201 1.51 4.80 1.29
N ILE A 202 1.04 4.24 0.18
CA ILE A 202 1.90 3.64 -0.86
C ILE A 202 1.97 4.56 -2.07
N ASP A 203 3.19 4.79 -2.54
CA ASP A 203 3.47 5.39 -3.83
C ASP A 203 4.67 4.68 -4.51
N ARG A 204 4.93 5.02 -5.76
CA ARG A 204 6.12 4.60 -6.52
C ARG A 204 7.41 5.22 -5.97
N THR A 205 7.29 6.28 -5.18
CA THR A 205 8.39 6.99 -4.53
C THR A 205 8.13 7.13 -3.04
N ALA A 206 9.17 7.41 -2.25
CA ALA A 206 9.04 7.71 -0.82
C ALA A 206 8.29 9.01 -0.50
N THR A 207 7.91 9.77 -1.52
CA THR A 207 7.15 11.03 -1.43
C THR A 207 5.81 10.84 -2.13
N ALA A 208 4.74 11.40 -1.54
CA ALA A 208 3.41 11.35 -2.12
C ALA A 208 3.33 12.13 -3.44
N SER A 209 2.75 11.48 -4.45
CA SER A 209 2.37 12.03 -5.75
C SER A 209 0.84 11.98 -5.91
N SER A 210 0.34 12.38 -7.09
CA SER A 210 -1.10 12.24 -7.43
C SER A 210 -1.57 10.79 -7.59
N GLN A 211 -0.67 9.81 -7.42
CA GLN A 211 -0.94 8.38 -7.48
C GLN A 211 -0.86 7.70 -6.09
N ALA A 212 -0.54 8.47 -5.04
CA ALA A 212 -0.45 7.93 -3.68
C ALA A 212 -1.79 7.36 -3.23
N VAL A 213 -1.75 6.19 -2.59
CA VAL A 213 -2.93 5.52 -2.03
C VAL A 213 -2.72 5.31 -0.55
N THR A 214 -3.64 5.83 0.25
CA THR A 214 -3.65 5.64 1.71
C THR A 214 -4.72 4.64 2.09
N LEU A 215 -4.35 3.60 2.83
CA LEU A 215 -5.28 2.66 3.46
C LEU A 215 -5.06 2.66 4.96
N GLN A 216 -6.17 2.63 5.71
CA GLN A 216 -6.16 2.61 7.16
C GLN A 216 -7.09 1.51 7.67
N THR A 217 -6.57 0.67 8.55
CA THR A 217 -7.37 -0.37 9.24
C THR A 217 -6.94 -0.43 10.69
N THR A 218 -7.92 -0.59 11.59
CA THR A 218 -7.65 -0.87 13.00
C THR A 218 -7.90 -2.35 13.28
N VAL A 219 -6.91 -3.01 13.87
CA VAL A 219 -6.94 -4.44 14.19
C VAL A 219 -7.02 -4.58 15.70
N SER A 220 -8.18 -5.00 16.19
CA SER A 220 -8.39 -5.32 17.61
C SER A 220 -7.81 -6.69 17.97
N LEU A 221 -7.17 -6.78 19.12
CA LEU A 221 -6.50 -7.96 19.66
C LEU A 221 -7.35 -8.59 20.77
N SER A 222 -8.58 -9.00 20.44
CA SER A 222 -9.52 -9.55 21.43
C SER A 222 -9.07 -10.88 22.04
N ASN A 223 -8.09 -11.54 21.42
CA ASN A 223 -7.50 -12.79 21.90
C ASN A 223 -6.39 -12.55 22.94
N LEU A 224 -5.94 -11.30 23.11
CA LEU A 224 -5.07 -10.92 24.21
C LEU A 224 -5.95 -10.50 25.38
N VAL A 225 -5.76 -11.14 26.53
CA VAL A 225 -6.46 -10.76 27.75
C VAL A 225 -5.82 -9.47 28.25
N GLY A 226 -6.51 -8.36 28.03
CA GLY A 226 -6.10 -7.08 28.57
C GLY A 226 -6.43 -6.93 30.03
N GLY A 227 -5.41 -6.66 30.83
CA GLY A 227 -5.57 -5.93 32.09
C GLY A 227 -6.46 -6.59 33.13
N ALA A 228 -5.99 -7.68 33.74
CA ALA A 228 -6.38 -8.03 35.11
C ALA A 228 -5.17 -8.60 35.87
N THR A 229 -4.19 -7.75 36.15
CA THR A 229 -3.25 -7.97 37.24
C THR A 229 -2.84 -6.63 37.87
N THR A 230 -3.80 -6.01 38.55
CA THR A 230 -3.71 -5.64 39.97
C THR A 230 -5.10 -5.63 40.55
#